data_AF-A0A7W0ZUT8-F1
#
_entry.id   AF-A0A7W0ZUT8-F1
#
_cell.length_a   1.000
_cell.length_b   1.000
_cell.length_c   1.000
_cell.angle_alpha   90.00
_cell.angle_beta   90.00
_cell.angle_gamma   90.00
#
_symmetry.space_group_name_H-M   'P 1'
#
loop_
_entity.id
_entity.type
_entity.pdbx_description
1 polymer ?
#
loop_
_entity_poly.entity_id
_entity_poly.type
_entity_poly.pdbx_seq_one_letter_code
_entity_poly.pdbx_strand_id
1 'polypeptide(L)'
;MPNYSKLHDLISHRVTIEYDTGARITGYLASCQPASGPVEFAVLSEAKLIDSRGRVVRESGELTICPNVLTSIALDEGPRGRDLK
;
A
#
# COMPACT_ATOMS: atom_id res chain seq x y z
N MET A 1 -16.19 -9.72 -0.03
CA MET A 1 -14.85 -9.16 -0.30
C MET A 1 -15.01 -7.78 -0.91
N PRO A 2 -14.15 -6.81 -0.59
CA PRO A 2 -14.14 -5.53 -1.28
C PRO A 2 -13.94 -5.76 -2.77
N ASN A 3 -14.69 -5.04 -3.61
CA ASN A 3 -14.53 -5.16 -5.06
C ASN A 3 -13.40 -4.24 -5.54
N TYR A 4 -12.19 -4.80 -5.61
CA TYR A 4 -11.00 -4.09 -6.07
C TYR A 4 -10.97 -3.84 -7.59
N SER A 5 -11.89 -4.41 -8.37
CA SER A 5 -11.96 -4.16 -9.82
C SER A 5 -12.19 -2.67 -10.14
N LYS A 6 -12.85 -1.95 -9.21
CA LYS A 6 -13.11 -0.52 -9.33
C LYS A 6 -11.87 0.37 -9.15
N LEU A 7 -10.75 -0.18 -8.66
CA LEU A 7 -9.52 0.60 -8.54
C LEU A 7 -8.99 1.04 -9.91
N HIS A 8 -9.20 0.25 -10.97
CA HIS A 8 -8.86 0.66 -12.33
C HIS A 8 -9.54 1.97 -12.74
N ASP A 9 -10.79 2.19 -12.30
CA ASP A 9 -11.55 3.40 -12.60
C ASP A 9 -11.02 4.64 -11.84
N LEU A 10 -10.22 4.42 -10.80
CA LEU A 10 -9.66 5.46 -9.94
C LEU A 10 -8.26 5.90 -10.37
N ILE A 11 -7.72 5.39 -11.48
CA ILE A 11 -6.43 5.84 -12.01
C ILE A 11 -6.47 7.36 -12.21
N SER A 12 -5.36 8.03 -11.89
CA SER A 12 -5.19 9.49 -11.85
C SER A 12 -6.00 10.22 -10.78
N HIS A 13 -6.75 9.52 -9.92
CA HIS A 13 -7.44 10.14 -8.78
C HIS A 13 -6.57 10.14 -7.54
N ARG A 14 -6.71 11.19 -6.73
CA ARG A 14 -6.17 11.21 -5.37
C ARG A 14 -7.02 10.30 -4.48
N VAL A 15 -6.40 9.27 -3.91
CA VAL A 15 -7.06 8.28 -3.05
C VAL A 15 -6.50 8.33 -1.64
N THR A 16 -7.32 7.91 -0.68
CA THR A 16 -6.89 7.61 0.70
C THR A 16 -7.22 6.16 0.99
N ILE A 17 -6.22 5.41 1.43
CA ILE A 17 -6.34 4.01 1.79
C ILE A 17 -6.13 3.92 3.29
N GLU A 18 -7.15 3.43 4.00
CA GLU A 18 -7.13 3.29 5.44
C GLU A 18 -6.95 1.81 5.82
N TYR A 19 -6.05 1.55 6.77
CA TYR A 19 -5.80 0.23 7.31
C TYR A 19 -6.46 0.08 8.68
N ASP A 20 -6.72 -1.16 9.09
CA ASP A 20 -7.29 -1.51 10.40
C ASP A 20 -6.46 -1.03 11.60
N THR A 21 -5.14 -0.90 11.41
CA THR A 21 -4.20 -0.28 12.37
C THR A 21 -4.47 1.23 12.59
N GLY A 22 -5.33 1.84 11.78
CA GLY A 22 -5.58 3.28 11.74
C GLY A 22 -4.57 4.07 10.90
N ALA A 23 -3.52 3.42 10.39
CA ALA A 23 -2.60 4.04 9.43
C ALA A 23 -3.32 4.35 8.11
N ARG A 24 -2.85 5.38 7.41
CA ARG A 24 -3.38 5.78 6.11
C ARG A 24 -2.28 6.02 5.10
N ILE A 25 -2.58 5.77 3.84
CA ILE A 25 -1.74 6.20 2.72
C ILE A 25 -2.58 7.09 1.82
N THR A 26 -2.07 8.28 1.50
CA THR A 26 -2.70 9.19 0.53
C THR A 26 -1.77 9.40 -0.65
N GLY A 27 -2.29 9.49 -1.87
CA GLY A 27 -1.50 9.68 -3.08
C GLY A 27 -2.39 9.63 -4.32
N TYR A 28 -1.82 9.80 -5.51
CA TYR A 28 -2.54 9.60 -6.76
C TYR A 28 -2.38 8.16 -7.22
N LEU A 29 -3.47 7.49 -7.58
CA LEU A 29 -3.40 6.15 -8.13
C LEU A 29 -2.79 6.19 -9.54
N ALA A 30 -1.55 5.77 -9.69
CA ALA A 30 -0.81 5.84 -10.94
C ALA A 30 -1.10 4.64 -11.85
N SER A 31 -1.14 3.42 -11.28
CA SER A 31 -1.45 2.19 -12.02
C SER A 31 -1.93 1.07 -11.10
N CYS A 32 -2.46 0.00 -11.69
CA CYS A 32 -2.84 -1.23 -11.01
C CYS A 32 -2.17 -2.43 -11.69
N GLN A 33 -1.87 -3.47 -10.92
CA GLN A 33 -1.28 -4.72 -11.39
C GLN A 33 -2.15 -5.90 -10.94
N PRO A 34 -2.53 -6.82 -11.85
CA PRO A 34 -2.38 -6.74 -13.31
C PRO A 34 -3.11 -5.53 -13.92
N ALA A 35 -2.74 -5.17 -15.16
CA ALA A 35 -3.30 -3.99 -15.85
C ALA A 35 -4.80 -4.09 -16.15
N SER A 36 -5.37 -5.29 -16.06
CA SER A 36 -6.81 -5.55 -16.17
C SER A 36 -7.19 -6.76 -15.31
N GLY A 37 -8.41 -6.75 -14.76
CA GLY A 37 -8.93 -7.85 -13.95
C GLY A 37 -8.89 -7.54 -12.45
N PRO A 38 -8.78 -8.55 -11.59
CA PRO A 38 -8.67 -8.36 -10.15
C PRO A 38 -7.35 -7.67 -9.80
N VAL A 39 -7.41 -6.50 -9.17
CA VAL A 39 -6.22 -5.76 -8.74
C VAL A 39 -5.56 -6.43 -7.55
N GLU A 40 -4.28 -6.78 -7.71
CA GLU A 40 -3.43 -7.37 -6.66
C GLU A 40 -2.50 -6.32 -6.04
N PHE A 41 -2.00 -5.40 -6.86
CA PHE A 41 -1.17 -4.28 -6.42
C PHE A 41 -1.63 -2.96 -7.04
N ALA A 42 -1.46 -1.88 -6.27
CA ALA A 42 -1.71 -0.52 -6.70
C ALA A 42 -0.43 0.30 -6.55
N VAL A 43 -0.12 1.12 -7.55
CA VAL A 43 1.01 2.04 -7.51
C VAL A 43 0.47 3.44 -7.26
N LEU A 44 0.98 4.09 -6.23
CA LEU A 44 0.65 5.47 -5.88
C LEU A 44 1.83 6.39 -6.23
N SER A 45 1.54 7.55 -6.82
CA SER A 45 2.50 8.66 -6.90
C SER A 45 2.23 9.71 -5.82
N GLU A 46 3.29 10.43 -5.43
CA GLU A 46 3.26 11.45 -4.37
C GLU A 46 2.64 10.92 -3.06
N ALA A 47 3.03 9.70 -2.70
CA ALA A 47 2.46 8.97 -1.58
C ALA A 47 2.92 9.56 -0.25
N LYS A 48 1.97 9.80 0.66
CA LYS A 48 2.21 10.15 2.07
C LYS A 48 1.71 9.03 2.95
N LEU A 49 2.60 8.48 3.78
CA LEU A 49 2.27 7.53 4.83
C LEU A 49 1.93 8.33 6.09
N ILE A 50 0.78 8.05 6.66
CA ILE A 50 0.21 8.76 7.80
C ILE A 50 -0.05 7.73 8.90
N ASP A 51 0.46 7.97 10.11
CA ASP A 51 0.20 7.07 11.24
C ASP A 51 -1.22 7.22 11.79
N SER A 52 -1.59 6.35 12.73
CA SER A 52 -2.90 6.37 13.39
C SER A 52 -3.18 7.64 14.21
N ARG A 53 -2.18 8.49 14.43
CA ARG A 53 -2.31 9.80 15.09
C ARG A 53 -2.43 10.94 14.08
N GLY A 54 -2.49 10.65 12.78
CA GLY A 54 -2.60 11.63 11.72
C GLY A 54 -1.28 12.30 11.34
N ARG A 55 -0.13 11.81 11.80
CA ARG A 55 1.18 12.39 11.48
C ARG A 55 1.74 11.78 10.19
N VAL A 56 2.25 12.62 9.30
CA VAL A 56 3.00 12.15 8.12
C VAL A 56 4.32 11.56 8.62
N VAL A 57 4.48 10.25 8.47
CA VAL A 57 5.70 9.55 8.88
C VAL A 57 6.72 9.45 7.75
N ARG A 58 6.25 9.47 6.49
CA ARG A 58 7.10 9.38 5.31
C ARG A 58 6.39 9.90 4.08
N GLU A 59 7.16 10.53 3.19
CA GLU A 59 6.76 10.82 1.81
C GLU A 59 7.55 9.92 0.85
N SER A 60 6.92 9.51 -0.24
CA SER A 60 7.52 8.69 -1.29
C SER A 60 7.03 9.18 -2.65
N GLY A 61 7.96 9.38 -3.59
CA GLY A 61 7.60 9.79 -4.96
C GLY A 61 6.72 8.75 -5.65
N GLU A 62 7.04 7.47 -5.43
CA GLU A 62 6.25 6.33 -5.88
C GLU A 62 6.17 5.28 -4.75
N LEU A 63 5.03 4.62 -4.62
CA LEU A 63 4.82 3.57 -3.63
C LEU A 63 3.90 2.48 -4.19
N THR A 64 4.40 1.26 -4.28
CA THR A 64 3.57 0.08 -4.57
C THR A 64 3.01 -0.49 -3.28
N ILE A 65 1.72 -0.80 -3.27
CA ILE A 65 1.00 -1.39 -2.13
C ILE A 65 0.15 -2.57 -2.58
N CYS A 66 -0.18 -3.44 -1.64
CA CYS A 66 -1.31 -4.36 -1.80
C CYS A 66 -2.55 -3.69 -1.19
N PRO A 67 -3.67 -3.54 -1.91
CA PRO A 67 -4.90 -2.96 -1.38
C PRO A 67 -5.65 -3.92 -0.44
N ASN A 68 -5.21 -5.19 -0.35
CA ASN A 68 -5.71 -6.17 0.60
C ASN A 68 -4.98 -6.09 1.95
N VAL A 69 -5.65 -6.59 2.99
CA VAL A 69 -5.04 -6.82 4.31
C VAL A 69 -4.09 -8.01 4.27
N LEU A 70 -3.08 -7.98 5.14
CA LEU A 70 -2.13 -9.08 5.34
C LEU A 70 -2.86 -10.31 5.90
N THR A 71 -2.81 -11.43 5.18
CA THR A 71 -3.53 -12.67 5.56
C THR A 71 -2.65 -13.71 6.25
N SER A 72 -1.33 -13.70 6.02
CA SER A 72 -0.38 -14.62 6.64
C SER A 72 1.02 -14.03 6.66
N ILE A 73 1.83 -14.44 7.64
CA ILE A 73 3.27 -14.18 7.68
C ILE A 73 3.98 -15.52 7.77
N ALA A 74 4.88 -15.79 6.82
CA ALA A 74 5.81 -16.91 6.87
C ALA A 74 7.25 -16.36 6.90
N LEU A 75 8.13 -17.07 7.60
CA LEU A 75 9.55 -16.73 7.67
C LEU A 75 10.31 -17.62 6.69
N ASP A 76 10.81 -17.04 5.60
CA ASP A 76 11.62 -17.77 4.61
C ASP A 76 13.11 -17.75 4.96
N GLU A 77 13.59 -16.68 5.59
CA GLU A 77 14.99 -16.50 6.00
C GLU A 77 15.09 -15.81 7.37
N GLY A 78 16.13 -16.13 8.14
CA GLY A 78 16.43 -15.49 9.41
C GLY A 78 16.96 -14.04 9.27
N PRO A 79 17.15 -13.32 10.39
CA PRO A 79 17.60 -11.93 10.36
C PRO A 79 18.96 -11.80 9.66
N ARG A 80 19.02 -11.02 8.57
CA ARG A 80 20.31 -10.60 7.98
C ARG A 80 20.86 -9.42 8.79
N GLY A 81 22.09 -9.53 9.28
CA GLY A 81 22.82 -8.42 9.90
C GLY A 81 22.62 -8.20 11.40
N ARG A 82 22.03 -9.16 12.13
CA ARG A 82 22.16 -9.17 13.59
C ARG A 82 23.49 -9.84 13.94
N ASP A 83 24.58 -9.08 13.90
CA ASP A 83 25.80 -9.48 14.58
C ASP A 83 25.44 -9.67 16.06
N LEU A 84 25.36 -10.93 16.46
CA LEU A 84 25.22 -11.32 17.86
C LEU A 84 26.54 -10.91 18.54
N LYS A 85 26.52 -9.76 19.22
CA LYS A 85 27.49 -9.49 20.28
C LYS A 85 27.10 -10.25 21.53
#